data_AF-A0A6G1GH09-F1
#
_entry.id   AF-A0A6G1GH09-F1
#
_cell.length_a   1.000
_cell.length_b   1.000
_cell.length_c   1.000
_cell.angle_alpha   90.00
_cell.angle_beta   90.00
_cell.angle_gamma   90.00
#
_symmetry.space_group_name_H-M   'P 1'
#
loop_
_entity.id
_entity.type
_entity.pdbx_description
1 polymer ?
#
loop_
_entity_poly.entity_id
_entity_poly.type
_entity_poly.pdbx_seq_one_letter_code
_entity_poly.pdbx_strand_id
1 'polypeptide(L)'
;MSPSIGPIPSAMTFPRRLQPLFHRPSLSPILHARFPRPTPSPFTTSALRPAARKPKSKAPVLEKPDAFRPPSHGARLPRRRPDATRYGPSLTEAEAQTQKTKQYPRMMPPEGSFLHWFLSDRSIHVWISMVRIQLSILTLAR
;
A
#
# COMPACT_ATOMS: atom_id res chain seq x y z
N MET A 1 51.04 27.96 -63.63
CA MET A 1 50.49 28.02 -62.26
C MET A 1 49.10 27.39 -62.29
N SER A 2 48.99 26.13 -61.84
CA SER A 2 47.71 25.41 -61.78
C SER A 2 47.25 25.34 -60.32
N PRO A 3 46.00 25.71 -59.99
CA PRO A 3 45.48 25.49 -58.65
C PRO A 3 45.03 24.02 -58.49
N SER A 4 45.60 23.41 -57.46
CA SER A 4 45.31 22.08 -56.93
C SER A 4 43.89 22.04 -56.34
N ILE A 5 43.05 21.14 -56.84
CA ILE A 5 41.70 20.87 -56.32
C ILE A 5 41.85 19.87 -55.16
N GLY A 6 41.51 20.31 -53.95
CA GLY A 6 41.57 19.49 -52.73
C GLY A 6 40.52 18.36 -52.72
N PRO A 7 40.69 17.35 -51.84
CA PRO A 7 39.86 16.15 -51.85
C PRO A 7 38.48 16.39 -51.21
N ILE A 8 37.50 15.65 -51.74
CA ILE A 8 36.10 15.60 -51.33
C ILE A 8 36.01 15.06 -49.88
N PRO A 9 35.21 15.64 -48.97
CA PRO A 9 35.04 15.09 -47.62
C PRO A 9 34.24 13.79 -47.66
N SER A 10 34.84 12.76 -47.05
CA SER A 10 34.32 11.41 -46.88
C SER A 10 32.97 11.34 -46.17
N ALA A 11 32.14 10.41 -46.64
CA ALA A 11 30.82 10.09 -46.13
C ALA A 11 30.82 9.87 -44.59
N MET A 12 29.97 10.62 -43.91
CA MET A 12 29.64 10.48 -42.49
C MET A 12 28.97 9.11 -42.28
N THR A 13 29.76 8.13 -41.84
CA THR A 13 29.29 6.81 -41.45
C THR A 13 28.60 6.92 -40.09
N PHE A 14 27.27 6.75 -40.05
CA PHE A 14 26.50 6.72 -38.81
C PHE A 14 26.90 5.51 -37.95
N PRO A 15 27.12 5.67 -36.63
CA PRO A 15 27.41 4.54 -35.76
C PRO A 15 26.17 3.65 -35.60
N ARG A 16 26.37 2.37 -35.90
CA ARG A 16 25.45 1.26 -35.75
C ARG A 16 24.91 1.20 -34.31
N ARG A 17 23.60 1.41 -34.18
CA ARG A 17 22.78 1.28 -32.96
C ARG A 17 23.14 0.01 -32.19
N LEU A 18 23.77 0.17 -31.03
CA LEU A 18 23.95 -0.90 -30.06
C LEU A 18 22.56 -1.33 -29.56
N GLN A 19 22.23 -2.61 -29.72
CA GLN A 19 21.00 -3.19 -29.21
C GLN A 19 21.09 -3.27 -27.67
N PRO A 20 20.02 -2.98 -26.92
CA PRO A 20 20.01 -3.21 -25.48
C PRO A 20 20.00 -4.72 -25.22
N LEU A 21 21.03 -5.19 -24.54
CA LEU A 21 21.14 -6.54 -24.01
C LEU A 21 20.06 -6.73 -22.94
N PHE A 22 18.93 -7.34 -23.31
CA PHE A 22 17.86 -7.69 -22.38
C PHE A 22 18.40 -8.68 -21.32
N HIS A 23 18.72 -8.16 -20.14
CA HIS A 23 19.00 -8.96 -18.97
C HIS A 23 17.71 -9.64 -18.52
N ARG A 24 17.68 -10.96 -18.70
CA ARG A 24 16.61 -11.85 -18.25
C ARG A 24 16.84 -12.13 -16.76
N PRO A 25 15.98 -11.70 -15.82
CA PRO A 25 16.12 -12.16 -14.44
C PRO A 25 15.77 -13.65 -14.40
N SER A 26 16.74 -14.46 -14.00
CA SER A 26 16.54 -15.87 -13.64
C SER A 26 15.58 -15.94 -12.46
N LEU A 27 14.38 -16.46 -12.67
CA LEU A 27 13.47 -16.83 -11.58
C LEU A 27 14.05 -18.07 -10.89
N SER A 28 14.74 -17.86 -9.77
CA SER A 28 15.01 -18.93 -8.82
C SER A 28 13.71 -19.27 -8.08
N PRO A 29 13.27 -20.54 -8.04
CA PRO A 29 12.16 -20.94 -7.20
C PRO A 29 12.62 -20.94 -5.73
N ILE A 30 12.21 -19.93 -4.97
CA ILE A 30 12.40 -19.92 -3.52
C ILE A 30 11.41 -20.92 -2.92
N LEU A 31 11.92 -22.12 -2.60
CA LEU A 31 11.24 -23.09 -1.75
C LEU A 31 10.90 -22.43 -0.41
N HIS A 32 9.62 -22.07 -0.20
CA HIS A 32 9.15 -21.68 1.13
C HIS A 32 8.96 -22.94 1.95
N ALA A 33 9.78 -23.03 3.00
CA ALA A 33 9.72 -24.05 4.03
C ALA A 33 8.28 -24.18 4.56
N ARG A 34 7.74 -25.39 4.44
CA ARG A 34 6.47 -25.81 5.01
C ARG A 34 6.60 -25.71 6.53
N PHE A 35 5.94 -24.74 7.15
CA PHE A 35 5.83 -24.68 8.60
C PHE A 35 5.20 -26.00 9.11
N PRO A 36 5.82 -26.70 10.08
CA PRO A 36 5.22 -27.92 10.63
C PRO A 36 3.93 -27.54 11.37
N ARG A 37 2.82 -28.14 10.93
CA ARG A 37 1.54 -28.12 11.63
C ARG A 37 1.76 -28.72 13.02
N PRO A 38 1.47 -28.02 14.13
CA PRO A 38 1.59 -28.62 15.46
C PRO A 38 0.57 -29.75 15.57
N THR A 39 1.07 -30.98 15.59
CA THR A 39 0.34 -32.18 15.97
C THR A 39 0.15 -32.17 17.49
N PRO A 40 -1.07 -32.35 18.04
CA PRO A 40 -1.21 -32.60 19.46
C PRO A 40 -0.64 -33.99 19.79
N SER A 41 0.42 -34.02 20.61
CA SER A 41 1.03 -35.23 21.15
C SER A 41 0.06 -35.97 22.09
N PRO A 42 0.04 -37.32 22.09
CA PRO A 42 -0.96 -38.11 22.80
C PRO A 42 -0.74 -38.11 24.31
N PHE A 43 -1.86 -38.09 25.03
CA PHE A 43 -1.99 -38.26 26.46
C PHE A 43 -1.39 -39.58 26.93
N THR A 44 -0.56 -39.55 27.98
CA THR A 44 -0.23 -40.74 28.77
C THR A 44 -0.81 -40.66 30.18
N THR A 45 -1.67 -41.65 30.42
CA THR A 45 -1.87 -42.42 31.66
C THR A 45 -2.29 -41.69 32.94
N SER A 46 -3.51 -41.96 33.40
CA SER A 46 -3.67 -43.01 34.44
C SER A 46 -5.12 -43.44 34.54
N ALA A 47 -5.35 -44.73 34.39
CA ALA A 47 -6.64 -45.36 34.57
C ALA A 47 -6.88 -45.63 36.06
N LEU A 48 -8.03 -45.20 36.60
CA LEU A 48 -8.65 -45.84 37.76
C LEU A 48 -10.17 -45.97 37.56
N ARG A 49 -10.65 -47.16 37.91
CA ARG A 49 -11.91 -47.83 37.58
C ARG A 49 -13.07 -47.37 38.50
N PRO A 50 -14.35 -47.39 38.08
CA PRO A 50 -15.46 -46.93 38.92
C PRO A 50 -15.97 -48.05 39.83
N ALA A 51 -16.35 -47.72 41.07
CA ALA A 51 -17.04 -48.63 41.97
C ALA A 51 -18.24 -47.98 42.68
N ALA A 52 -19.41 -48.59 42.40
CA ALA A 52 -20.63 -48.76 43.20
C ALA A 52 -21.52 -47.55 43.60
N ARG A 53 -22.84 -47.78 43.48
CA ARG A 53 -23.97 -46.84 43.66
C ARG A 53 -24.55 -46.81 45.10
N LYS A 54 -25.14 -45.64 45.44
CA LYS A 54 -26.39 -45.31 46.23
C LYS A 54 -26.16 -44.56 47.58
N PRO A 55 -27.14 -43.80 48.15
CA PRO A 55 -28.28 -43.05 47.57
C PRO A 55 -28.42 -41.56 48.08
N LYS A 56 -29.09 -40.75 47.26
CA LYS A 56 -29.86 -39.49 47.50
C LYS A 56 -29.70 -38.72 48.83
N SER A 57 -28.87 -37.67 48.81
CA SER A 57 -29.14 -36.40 49.51
C SER A 57 -28.61 -35.24 48.65
N LYS A 58 -29.53 -34.37 48.20
CA LYS A 58 -29.34 -33.07 47.51
C LYS A 58 -27.91 -32.83 46.98
N ALA A 59 -27.69 -33.07 45.69
CA ALA A 59 -26.42 -32.71 45.05
C ALA A 59 -26.14 -31.21 45.26
N PRO A 60 -24.93 -30.79 45.68
CA PRO A 60 -24.56 -29.39 45.66
C PRO A 60 -24.51 -28.99 44.18
N VAL A 61 -25.57 -28.32 43.73
CA VAL A 61 -25.59 -27.70 42.41
C VAL A 61 -24.56 -26.58 42.48
N LEU A 62 -23.44 -26.76 41.79
CA LEU A 62 -22.43 -25.73 41.61
C LEU A 62 -23.15 -24.50 41.04
N GLU A 63 -23.16 -23.39 41.79
CA GLU A 63 -23.75 -22.14 41.31
C GLU A 63 -23.10 -21.81 39.97
N LYS A 64 -23.94 -21.53 38.97
CA LYS A 64 -23.44 -21.20 37.64
C LYS A 64 -22.48 -20.00 37.81
N PRO A 65 -21.22 -20.09 37.36
CA PRO A 65 -20.30 -18.97 37.46
C PRO A 65 -20.94 -17.76 36.76
N ASP A 66 -20.83 -16.57 37.36
CA ASP A 66 -21.38 -15.33 36.80
C ASP A 66 -21.00 -15.27 35.32
N ALA A 67 -22.01 -15.15 34.46
CA ALA A 67 -21.83 -15.28 33.03
C ALA A 67 -20.72 -14.33 32.60
N PHE A 68 -19.70 -14.84 31.88
CA PHE A 68 -18.57 -14.05 31.40
C PHE A 68 -19.10 -12.75 30.77
N ARG A 69 -18.88 -11.63 31.48
CA ARG A 69 -19.23 -10.30 30.99
C ARG A 69 -17.99 -9.79 30.31
N PRO A 70 -17.82 -10.00 28.98
CA PRO A 70 -16.73 -9.32 28.29
C PRO A 70 -16.85 -7.83 28.62
N PRO A 71 -15.73 -7.12 28.82
CA PRO A 71 -15.78 -5.68 29.02
C PRO A 71 -16.77 -5.11 28.01
N SER A 72 -17.84 -4.47 28.50
CA SER A 72 -19.04 -4.05 27.75
C SER A 72 -18.66 -2.96 26.77
N HIS A 73 -17.94 -3.38 25.72
CA HIS A 73 -17.33 -2.61 24.65
C HIS A 73 -17.20 -1.11 24.90
N GLY A 74 -16.49 -0.73 25.96
CA GLY A 74 -15.99 0.63 26.11
C GLY A 74 -14.77 0.83 25.22
N ALA A 75 -14.84 0.48 23.92
CA ALA A 75 -13.75 0.79 23.00
C ALA A 75 -13.89 2.23 22.55
N ARG A 76 -13.58 3.15 23.46
CA ARG A 76 -13.15 4.46 23.00
C ARG A 76 -11.91 4.20 22.15
N LEU A 77 -12.06 4.42 20.85
CA LEU A 77 -10.94 4.40 19.92
C LEU A 77 -9.82 5.25 20.53
N PRO A 78 -8.60 4.74 20.68
CA PRO A 78 -7.50 5.48 21.29
C PRO A 78 -7.42 6.86 20.61
N ARG A 79 -7.46 7.92 21.42
CA ARG A 79 -7.34 9.31 20.94
C ARG A 79 -6.13 9.35 20.00
N ARG A 80 -6.37 9.68 18.71
CA ARG A 80 -5.38 9.57 17.62
C ARG A 80 -4.01 10.06 18.08
N ARG A 81 -3.15 9.12 18.49
CA ARG A 81 -1.74 9.39 18.69
C ARG A 81 -1.10 9.18 17.31
N PRO A 82 -0.35 10.16 16.78
CA PRO A 82 0.27 10.05 15.46
C PRO A 82 1.11 8.78 15.34
N ASP A 83 1.77 8.38 16.43
CA ASP A 83 2.63 7.19 16.48
C ASP A 83 1.85 5.87 16.58
N ALA A 84 0.62 5.89 17.11
CA ALA A 84 -0.19 4.68 17.27
C ALA A 84 -0.88 4.24 15.97
N THR A 85 -0.85 5.07 14.92
CA THR A 85 -1.52 4.77 13.63
C THR A 85 -0.54 4.21 12.59
N ARG A 86 0.77 4.42 12.79
CA ARG A 86 1.79 4.03 11.81
C ARG A 86 2.41 2.69 12.21
N TYR A 87 2.12 1.65 11.43
CA TYR A 87 2.82 0.37 11.55
C TYR A 87 4.19 0.51 10.87
N GLY A 88 5.23 0.84 11.65
CA GLY A 88 6.62 0.87 11.18
C GLY A 88 7.48 1.97 11.83
N PRO A 89 8.80 1.98 11.55
CA PRO A 89 9.70 3.04 12.00
C PRO A 89 9.24 4.43 11.53
N SER A 90 9.60 5.47 12.30
CA SER A 90 9.40 6.86 11.89
C SER A 90 10.21 7.16 10.62
N LEU A 91 9.58 7.79 9.63
CA LEU A 91 10.31 8.21 8.43
C LEU A 91 11.36 9.25 8.76
N THR A 92 12.54 9.09 8.18
CA THR A 92 13.53 10.17 8.13
C THR A 92 13.06 11.26 7.15
N GLU A 93 13.55 12.49 7.33
CA GLU A 93 13.17 13.62 6.46
C GLU A 93 13.52 13.34 4.99
N ALA A 94 14.68 12.69 4.75
CA ALA A 94 15.12 12.30 3.41
C ALA A 94 14.15 11.29 2.75
N GLU A 95 13.67 10.31 3.51
CA GLU A 95 12.69 9.34 3.02
C GLU A 95 11.33 9.99 2.74
N ALA A 96 10.92 10.96 3.57
CA ALA A 96 9.67 11.69 3.35
C ALA A 96 9.71 12.49 2.03
N GLN A 97 10.83 13.14 1.69
CA GLN A 97 10.95 13.83 0.40
C GLN A 97 10.99 12.84 -0.76
N THR A 98 11.67 11.70 -0.59
CA THR A 98 11.71 10.64 -1.61
C THR A 98 10.33 10.04 -1.87
N GLN A 99 9.46 9.96 -0.85
CA GLN A 99 8.10 9.45 -1.02
C GLN A 99 7.21 10.39 -1.84
N LYS A 100 7.40 11.71 -1.71
CA LYS A 100 6.62 12.69 -2.47
C LYS A 100 6.92 12.64 -3.97
N THR A 101 8.17 12.33 -4.34
CA THR A 101 8.63 12.34 -5.73
C THR A 101 8.46 10.99 -6.44
N LYS A 102 8.04 9.93 -5.73
CA LYS A 102 7.82 8.60 -6.33
C LYS A 102 6.60 8.60 -7.25
N GLN A 103 6.85 8.41 -8.54
CA GLN A 103 5.79 8.31 -9.55
C GLN A 103 5.42 6.85 -9.81
N TYR A 104 4.14 6.52 -9.65
CA TYR A 104 3.61 5.20 -10.02
C TYR A 104 2.58 5.33 -11.15
N PRO A 105 2.39 4.26 -11.94
CA PRO A 105 1.32 4.21 -12.94
C PRO A 105 -0.05 4.46 -12.27
N ARG A 106 -0.90 5.28 -12.91
CA ARG A 106 -2.24 5.69 -12.41
C ARG A 106 -2.27 6.65 -11.21
N MET A 107 -1.16 7.27 -10.84
CA MET A 107 -1.15 8.37 -9.88
C MET A 107 -1.29 9.74 -10.54
N MET A 108 -1.59 10.75 -9.73
CA MET A 108 -1.52 12.16 -10.12
C MET A 108 -0.16 12.45 -10.80
N PRO A 109 -0.11 13.25 -11.86
CA PRO A 109 1.15 13.67 -12.46
C PRO A 109 2.03 14.42 -11.45
N PRO A 110 3.36 14.45 -11.68
CA PRO A 110 4.32 15.02 -10.74
C PRO A 110 4.09 16.52 -10.53
N GLU A 111 4.45 17.00 -9.33
CA GLU A 111 4.44 18.42 -8.97
C GLU A 111 5.28 19.22 -9.97
N GLY A 112 4.80 20.40 -10.37
CA GLY A 112 5.44 21.24 -11.40
C GLY A 112 5.09 20.87 -12.85
N SER A 113 4.35 19.78 -13.09
CA SER A 113 3.76 19.54 -14.41
C SER A 113 2.52 20.41 -14.64
N PHE A 114 2.25 20.75 -15.90
CA PHE A 114 1.05 21.52 -16.29
C PHE A 114 -0.24 20.83 -15.84
N LEU A 115 -0.34 19.51 -16.05
CA LEU A 115 -1.51 18.74 -15.64
C LEU A 115 -1.69 18.78 -14.12
N HIS A 116 -0.60 18.66 -13.35
CA HIS A 116 -0.70 18.76 -11.89
C HIS A 116 -1.25 20.13 -11.46
N TRP A 117 -0.74 21.21 -12.04
CA TRP A 117 -1.22 22.57 -11.77
C TRP A 117 -2.71 22.72 -12.13
N PHE A 118 -3.11 22.32 -13.33
CA PHE A 118 -4.49 22.44 -13.77
C PHE A 118 -5.47 21.65 -12.89
N LEU A 119 -5.09 20.45 -12.43
CA LEU A 119 -5.96 19.62 -11.58
C LEU A 119 -6.02 20.08 -10.12
N SER A 120 -4.96 20.71 -9.59
CA SER A 120 -4.85 21.02 -8.15
C SER A 120 -5.18 22.48 -7.79
N ASP A 121 -4.99 23.43 -8.70
CA ASP A 121 -5.13 24.85 -8.41
C ASP A 121 -6.61 25.27 -8.33
N ARG A 122 -7.09 25.68 -7.15
CA ARG A 122 -8.49 26.11 -6.96
C ARG A 122 -8.83 27.40 -7.70
N SER A 123 -7.86 28.28 -7.94
CA SER A 123 -8.11 29.58 -8.55
C SER A 123 -8.61 29.43 -9.99
N ILE A 124 -8.00 28.51 -10.75
CA ILE A 124 -8.38 28.27 -12.14
C ILE A 124 -9.78 27.67 -12.25
N HIS A 125 -10.15 26.77 -11.33
CA HIS A 125 -11.48 26.16 -11.30
C HIS A 125 -12.57 27.20 -11.01
N VAL A 126 -12.30 28.13 -10.09
CA VAL A 126 -13.23 29.23 -9.79
C VAL A 126 -13.33 30.18 -10.98
N TRP A 127 -12.21 30.56 -11.59
CA TRP A 127 -12.20 31.46 -12.76
C TRP A 127 -12.97 30.87 -13.94
N ILE A 128 -12.72 29.61 -14.32
CA ILE A 128 -13.44 28.94 -15.41
C ILE A 128 -14.94 28.87 -15.12
N SER A 129 -15.31 28.51 -13.88
CA SER A 129 -16.71 28.46 -13.47
C SER A 129 -17.37 29.83 -13.57
N MET A 130 -16.68 30.87 -13.11
CA MET A 130 -17.19 32.24 -13.14
C MET A 130 -17.36 32.75 -14.57
N VAL A 131 -16.37 32.54 -15.44
CA VAL A 131 -16.45 32.90 -16.87
C VAL A 131 -17.59 32.16 -17.57
N ARG A 132 -17.77 30.87 -17.28
CA ARG A 132 -18.88 30.08 -17.85
C ARG A 132 -20.24 30.61 -17.41
N ILE A 133 -20.41 30.93 -16.13
CA ILE A 133 -21.66 31.51 -15.60
C ILE A 133 -21.91 32.86 -16.25
N GLN A 134 -20.90 33.73 -16.31
CA GLN A 134 -21.03 35.06 -16.91
C GLN A 134 -21.41 34.99 -18.39
N LEU A 135 -20.78 34.09 -19.15
CA LEU A 135 -21.12 33.84 -20.55
C LEU A 135 -22.57 33.37 -20.68
N SER A 136 -23.02 32.44 -19.83
CA SER A 136 -24.41 31.95 -19.87
C SER A 136 -25.44 33.06 -19.63
N ILE A 137 -25.18 33.96 -18.68
CA ILE A 137 -26.06 35.09 -18.37
C ILE A 137 -26.14 36.05 -19.56
N LEU A 138 -24.99 36.41 -20.14
CA LEU A 138 -24.93 37.32 -21.29
C LEU A 138 -25.62 36.74 -22.53
N THR A 139 -25.57 35.42 -22.70
CA THR A 139 -26.22 34.74 -23.84
C THR A 139 -27.74 34.68 -23.69
N LEU A 140 -28.26 34.57 -22.46
CA LEU A 140 -29.70 34.57 -22.16
C LEU A 140 -30.32 35.98 -22.18
N ALA A 141 -29.51 37.02 -21.99
CA ALA A 141 -29.95 38.42 -21.99
C ALA A 141 -30.01 39.05 -23.40
N ARG A 142 -29.74 38.27 -24.46
CA ARG A 142 -29.75 38.68 -25.86
C ARG A 142 -30.95 38.07 -26.57
#